data_AF-A0ABD1ETL5-F1
#
_entry.id   AF-A0ABD1ETL5-F1
#
_cell.length_a   1.000
_cell.length_b   1.000
_cell.length_c   1.000
_cell.angle_alpha   90.00
_cell.angle_beta   90.00
_cell.angle_gamma   90.00
#
_symmetry.space_group_name_H-M   'P 1'
#
loop_
_entity.id
_entity.type
_entity.pdbx_description
1 polymer ?
#
loop_
_entity_poly.entity_id
_entity_poly.type
_entity_poly.pdbx_seq_one_letter_code
_entity_poly.pdbx_strand_id
1 'polypeptide(L)'
;MLTTKLMGPLIDFYPDSNKMSFIGIPYAFHEAGFGFGLILLILVAYITDYSLILMIKAGHLSGRFSYQGIMEAAFGTPGYALLGVLQFFYPFIAMVSYNVVVGDTMTKVIVRLTDIDPENVFAKREVIVLIATIFITVPLCLYRDVAKLAKISFFSLVCIAFILISILLRIGTLNKIVPEHPHSWRFFNSDIIPAIGIMAFAFMCHHNTFLIYSSIAEASQKKWETVTHASIFTSLVVSCLFGIAGYSTFKAYSQGDLLENYCWDDDLMNFSRVLFSIQILLTYPIECFVTREVIENSILSKKEPDEPISERIHYAITLSIIVTTYLISMTTDCLGVVLELNGVLAAVPLAYVLPALCYLKLEEGTIFEKKKTAALGVAVFGLVVAVLGVVFLFMDMDQVNQCSHGRVMDYCLENANGTTGTNGTINRN
;
A
#
# COMPACT_ATOMS: atom_id res chain seq x y z
N MET A 1 31.70 2.25 -10.65
CA MET A 1 31.93 2.02 -9.20
C MET A 1 30.94 2.75 -8.29
N LEU A 2 30.26 3.82 -8.77
CA LEU A 2 29.14 4.47 -8.06
C LEU A 2 27.83 3.65 -8.07
N THR A 3 27.66 2.74 -9.04
CA THR A 3 26.39 2.03 -9.28
C THR A 3 26.12 0.90 -8.31
N THR A 4 27.13 0.12 -7.88
CA THR A 4 26.91 -1.03 -6.98
C THR A 4 26.72 -0.65 -5.51
N LYS A 5 27.32 0.44 -5.02
CA LYS A 5 27.13 0.91 -3.62
C LYS A 5 25.81 1.66 -3.39
N LEU A 6 25.18 2.17 -4.46
CA LEU A 6 23.87 2.82 -4.42
C LEU A 6 22.73 1.87 -4.82
N MET A 7 23.01 0.79 -5.57
CA MET A 7 21.99 -0.18 -6.00
C MET A 7 21.32 -0.93 -4.85
N GLY A 8 22.06 -1.32 -3.80
CA GLY A 8 21.46 -1.98 -2.62
C GLY A 8 20.38 -1.11 -1.98
N PRO A 9 20.74 0.11 -1.52
CA PRO A 9 19.78 1.06 -1.00
C PRO A 9 18.68 1.46 -1.99
N LEU A 10 18.93 1.51 -3.31
CA LEU A 10 17.89 1.77 -4.31
C LEU A 10 16.89 0.61 -4.47
N ILE A 11 17.34 -0.63 -4.30
CA ILE A 11 16.49 -1.83 -4.35
C ILE A 11 15.72 -1.95 -3.03
N ASP A 12 16.38 -1.67 -1.90
CA ASP A 12 15.75 -1.67 -0.56
C ASP A 12 14.82 -0.45 -0.35
N PHE A 13 15.02 0.65 -1.09
CA PHE A 13 14.20 1.88 -1.06
C PHE A 13 13.17 1.94 -2.19
N TYR A 14 13.26 1.09 -3.21
CA TYR A 14 12.06 0.76 -3.97
C TYR A 14 11.02 0.36 -2.93
N PRO A 15 9.81 0.94 -2.90
CA PRO A 15 8.92 0.86 -1.74
C PRO A 15 8.55 -0.60 -1.46
N ASP A 16 9.42 -1.27 -0.70
CA ASP A 16 9.45 -2.70 -0.48
C ASP A 16 8.25 -3.12 0.38
N SER A 17 7.67 -2.14 1.10
CA SER A 17 6.42 -2.22 1.85
C SER A 17 5.14 -2.08 1.01
N ASN A 18 5.17 -1.46 -0.19
CA ASN A 18 3.92 -1.09 -0.91
C ASN A 18 3.78 -1.64 -2.33
N LYS A 19 4.50 -2.72 -2.63
CA LYS A 19 4.39 -3.43 -3.92
C LYS A 19 2.97 -3.91 -4.23
N MET A 20 2.17 -4.18 -3.20
CA MET A 20 0.75 -4.49 -3.31
C MET A 20 -0.11 -3.30 -3.75
N SER A 21 0.26 -2.09 -3.36
CA SER A 21 -0.57 -0.89 -3.55
C SER A 21 -0.65 -0.45 -5.01
N PHE A 22 0.27 -0.89 -5.87
CA PHE A 22 0.24 -0.61 -7.32
C PHE A 22 -1.00 -1.21 -8.00
N ILE A 23 -1.50 -2.31 -7.47
CA ILE A 23 -2.68 -3.02 -7.97
C ILE A 23 -3.98 -2.23 -7.71
N GLY A 24 -3.97 -1.30 -6.74
CA GLY A 24 -5.08 -0.38 -6.49
C GLY A 24 -5.06 0.91 -7.34
N ILE A 25 -3.99 1.20 -8.09
CA ILE A 25 -3.88 2.44 -8.89
C ILE A 25 -4.92 2.53 -10.02
N PRO A 26 -5.26 1.46 -10.77
CA PRO A 26 -6.37 1.49 -11.72
C PRO A 26 -7.70 1.90 -11.09
N TYR A 27 -7.97 1.41 -9.88
CA TYR A 27 -9.14 1.81 -9.11
C TYR A 27 -9.09 3.29 -8.72
N ALA A 28 -7.94 3.79 -8.26
CA ALA A 28 -7.77 5.22 -8.00
C ALA A 28 -7.99 6.10 -9.25
N PHE A 29 -7.65 5.61 -10.45
CA PHE A 29 -7.98 6.29 -11.72
C PHE A 29 -9.47 6.25 -12.05
N HIS A 30 -10.19 5.20 -11.65
CA HIS A 30 -11.64 5.17 -11.75
C HIS A 30 -12.29 6.21 -10.84
N GLU A 31 -11.88 6.23 -9.56
CA GLU A 31 -12.40 7.14 -8.53
C GLU A 31 -12.17 8.62 -8.89
N ALA A 32 -10.95 9.01 -9.29
CA ALA A 32 -10.64 10.40 -9.66
C ALA A 32 -10.99 10.78 -11.11
N GLY A 33 -11.30 9.80 -11.97
CA GLY A 33 -11.27 9.94 -13.42
C GLY A 33 -9.85 9.79 -13.97
N PHE A 34 -9.72 9.16 -15.15
CA PHE A 34 -8.44 8.73 -15.71
C PHE A 34 -7.45 9.89 -15.92
N GLY A 35 -7.91 10.98 -16.53
CA GLY A 35 -7.04 12.12 -16.86
C GLY A 35 -6.53 12.84 -15.61
N PHE A 36 -7.43 13.18 -14.69
CA PHE A 36 -7.12 13.84 -13.44
C PHE A 36 -6.36 12.91 -12.49
N GLY A 37 -6.71 11.62 -12.42
CA GLY A 37 -6.02 10.59 -11.67
C GLY A 37 -4.53 10.46 -12.04
N LEU A 38 -4.19 10.52 -13.34
CA LEU A 38 -2.78 10.56 -13.77
C LEU A 38 -2.04 11.80 -13.28
N ILE A 39 -2.68 12.97 -13.31
CA ILE A 39 -2.11 14.22 -12.80
C ILE A 39 -1.90 14.12 -11.28
N LEU A 40 -2.89 13.58 -10.55
CA LEU A 40 -2.81 13.35 -9.12
C LEU A 40 -1.69 12.38 -8.76
N LEU A 41 -1.51 11.29 -9.51
CA LEU A 41 -0.44 10.32 -9.24
C LEU A 41 0.94 10.96 -9.33
N ILE A 42 1.16 11.79 -10.36
CA ILE A 42 2.42 12.54 -10.53
C ILE A 42 2.59 13.56 -9.39
N LEU A 43 1.52 14.27 -9.02
CA LEU A 43 1.54 15.23 -7.92
C LEU A 43 1.86 14.57 -6.58
N VAL A 44 1.22 13.45 -6.26
CA VAL A 44 1.44 12.67 -5.03
C VAL A 44 2.87 12.13 -4.98
N ALA A 45 3.41 11.62 -6.10
CA ALA A 45 4.80 11.20 -6.18
C ALA A 45 5.76 12.37 -5.93
N TYR A 46 5.51 13.53 -6.53
CA TYR A 46 6.34 14.74 -6.33
C TYR A 46 6.31 15.22 -4.86
N ILE A 47 5.13 15.26 -4.25
CA ILE A 47 4.97 15.66 -2.85
C ILE A 47 5.66 14.64 -1.91
N THR A 48 5.56 13.35 -2.21
CA THR A 48 6.22 12.29 -1.45
C THR A 48 7.74 12.44 -1.48
N ASP A 49 8.31 12.60 -2.68
CA ASP A 49 9.73 12.82 -2.89
C ASP A 49 10.26 13.99 -2.04
N TYR A 50 9.57 15.13 -2.14
CA TYR A 50 9.96 16.32 -1.37
C TYR A 50 9.83 16.10 0.14
N SER A 51 8.78 15.42 0.60
CA SER A 51 8.58 15.15 2.03
C SER A 51 9.68 14.24 2.62
N LEU A 52 10.11 13.21 1.89
CA LEU A 52 11.21 12.34 2.30
C LEU A 52 12.53 13.13 2.47
N ILE A 53 12.74 14.12 1.61
CA ILE A 53 13.87 15.05 1.71
C ILE A 53 13.74 15.94 2.95
N LEU A 54 12.55 16.46 3.26
CA LEU A 54 12.29 17.26 4.46
C LEU A 54 12.58 16.47 5.74
N MET A 55 12.24 15.18 5.78
CA MET A 55 12.40 14.36 6.96
C MET A 55 13.88 14.16 7.34
N ILE A 56 14.75 13.91 6.36
CA ILE A 56 16.21 13.84 6.61
C ILE A 56 16.80 15.21 6.94
N LYS A 57 16.28 16.31 6.33
CA LYS A 57 16.67 17.67 6.75
C LYS A 57 16.32 17.94 8.21
N ALA A 58 15.11 17.59 8.63
CA ALA A 58 14.68 17.69 10.03
C ALA A 58 15.57 16.84 10.95
N GLY A 59 16.03 15.68 10.50
CA GLY A 59 17.01 14.87 11.23
C GLY A 59 18.35 15.58 11.44
N HIS A 60 18.90 16.21 10.40
CA HIS A 60 20.12 17.02 10.52
C HIS A 60 19.94 18.24 11.43
N LEU A 61 18.80 18.93 11.35
CA LEU A 61 18.50 20.11 12.17
C LEU A 61 18.35 19.77 13.66
N SER A 62 17.71 18.64 13.97
CA SER A 62 17.47 18.21 15.35
C SER A 62 18.60 17.38 15.96
N GLY A 63 19.52 16.85 15.13
CA GLY A 63 20.53 15.88 15.54
C GLY A 63 19.94 14.49 15.90
N ARG A 64 18.69 14.21 15.50
CA ARG A 64 17.99 12.94 15.76
C ARG A 64 17.74 12.20 14.44
N PHE A 65 18.20 10.96 14.34
CA PHE A 65 18.06 10.14 13.11
C PHE A 65 17.04 9.02 13.27
N SER A 66 15.87 9.36 13.78
CA SER A 66 14.69 8.49 13.81
C SER A 66 13.44 9.34 13.67
N TYR A 67 12.35 8.76 13.16
CA TYR A 67 11.12 9.52 12.96
C TYR A 67 10.54 9.95 14.32
N GLN A 68 10.54 9.05 15.30
CA GLN A 68 10.15 9.42 16.67
C GLN A 68 11.05 10.50 17.26
N GLY A 69 12.36 10.46 17.01
CA GLY A 69 13.31 11.44 17.53
C GLY A 69 13.10 12.84 16.97
N ILE A 70 12.82 12.99 15.67
CA ILE A 70 12.55 14.32 15.09
C ILE A 70 11.20 14.89 15.58
N MET A 71 10.20 14.04 15.76
CA MET A 71 8.89 14.44 16.29
C MET A 71 8.98 14.87 17.75
N GLU A 72 9.75 14.16 18.56
CA GLU A 72 10.03 14.53 19.95
C GLU A 72 10.81 15.84 20.03
N ALA A 73 11.81 16.04 19.17
CA ALA A 73 12.57 17.29 19.13
C ALA A 73 11.70 18.50 18.73
N ALA A 74 10.74 18.32 17.82
CA ALA A 74 9.88 19.40 17.34
C ALA A 74 8.68 19.70 18.26
N PHE A 75 8.05 18.65 18.81
CA PHE A 75 6.75 18.74 19.48
C PHE A 75 6.71 18.08 20.87
N GLY A 76 7.83 17.55 21.36
CA GLY A 76 7.92 16.86 22.64
C GLY A 76 7.16 15.53 22.68
N THR A 77 6.84 15.08 23.88
CA THR A 77 6.13 13.82 24.14
C THR A 77 4.78 13.69 23.42
N PRO A 78 3.94 14.74 23.29
CA PRO A 78 2.70 14.63 22.52
C PRO A 78 2.94 14.29 21.05
N GLY A 79 3.97 14.87 20.43
CA GLY A 79 4.35 14.57 19.05
C GLY A 79 4.89 13.15 18.89
N TYR A 80 5.72 12.70 19.84
CA TYR A 80 6.20 11.33 19.92
C TYR A 80 5.03 10.33 19.98
N ALA A 81 4.07 10.56 20.89
CA ALA A 81 2.93 9.68 21.07
C ALA A 81 2.00 9.65 19.85
N LEU A 82 1.70 10.81 19.25
CA LEU A 82 0.90 10.91 18.04
C LEU A 82 1.53 10.13 16.89
N LEU A 83 2.83 10.30 16.67
CA LEU A 83 3.55 9.55 15.65
C LEU A 83 3.52 8.05 15.93
N GLY A 84 3.73 7.63 17.18
CA GLY A 84 3.67 6.22 17.58
C GLY A 84 2.31 5.59 17.25
N VAL A 85 1.21 6.28 17.56
CA VAL A 85 -0.14 5.80 17.22
C VAL A 85 -0.32 5.62 15.72
N LEU A 86 0.10 6.60 14.91
CA LEU A 86 -0.02 6.53 13.45
C LEU A 86 0.89 5.44 12.85
N GLN A 87 2.12 5.30 13.36
CA GLN A 87 3.07 4.25 12.97
C GLN A 87 2.62 2.85 13.43
N PHE A 88 1.71 2.74 14.39
CA PHE A 88 1.04 1.48 14.71
C PHE A 88 -0.07 1.19 13.69
N PHE A 89 -0.98 2.14 13.45
CA PHE A 89 -2.15 1.91 12.61
C PHE A 89 -1.79 1.67 11.13
N TYR A 90 -0.82 2.40 10.59
CA TYR A 90 -0.43 2.27 9.19
C TYR A 90 -0.04 0.82 8.77
N PRO A 91 0.99 0.20 9.38
CA PRO A 91 1.39 -1.17 9.05
C PRO A 91 0.34 -2.20 9.49
N PHE A 92 -0.38 -1.92 10.59
CA PHE A 92 -1.44 -2.80 11.07
C PHE A 92 -2.59 -2.94 10.07
N ILE A 93 -3.07 -1.83 9.51
CA ILE A 93 -4.13 -1.87 8.49
C ILE A 93 -3.59 -2.47 7.18
N ALA A 94 -2.33 -2.22 6.82
CA ALA A 94 -1.70 -2.87 5.66
C ALA A 94 -1.71 -4.41 5.79
N MET A 95 -1.35 -4.95 6.97
CA MET A 95 -1.43 -6.39 7.24
C MET A 95 -2.85 -6.95 7.16
N VAL A 96 -3.88 -6.19 7.54
CA VAL A 96 -5.29 -6.57 7.33
C VAL A 96 -5.57 -6.68 5.83
N SER A 97 -5.18 -5.68 5.03
CA SER A 97 -5.32 -5.71 3.57
C SER A 97 -4.60 -6.89 2.93
N TYR A 98 -3.41 -7.25 3.43
CA TYR A 98 -2.63 -8.39 2.94
C TYR A 98 -3.39 -9.71 3.09
N ASN A 99 -3.99 -9.93 4.26
CA ASN A 99 -4.83 -11.09 4.49
C ASN A 99 -6.05 -11.12 3.56
N VAL A 100 -6.69 -9.95 3.33
CA VAL A 100 -7.82 -9.84 2.40
C VAL A 100 -7.43 -10.29 1.00
N VAL A 101 -6.36 -9.73 0.45
CA VAL A 101 -5.89 -10.06 -0.90
C VAL A 101 -5.47 -11.51 -1.03
N VAL A 102 -4.71 -12.05 -0.07
CA VAL A 102 -4.31 -13.46 -0.10
C VAL A 102 -5.54 -14.35 -0.10
N GLY A 103 -6.54 -14.05 0.71
CA GLY A 103 -7.81 -14.77 0.72
C GLY A 103 -8.52 -14.73 -0.62
N ASP A 104 -8.73 -13.54 -1.18
CA ASP A 104 -9.53 -13.34 -2.40
C ASP A 104 -8.85 -13.96 -3.63
N THR A 105 -7.52 -13.81 -3.73
CA THR A 105 -6.74 -14.32 -4.87
C THR A 105 -6.51 -15.83 -4.79
N MET A 106 -6.14 -16.37 -3.63
CA MET A 106 -5.86 -17.80 -3.48
C MET A 106 -7.13 -18.65 -3.52
N THR A 107 -8.29 -18.11 -3.12
CA THR A 107 -9.57 -18.80 -3.30
C THR A 107 -9.82 -19.17 -4.75
N LYS A 108 -9.63 -18.23 -5.68
CA LYS A 108 -9.80 -18.45 -7.13
C LYS A 108 -8.85 -19.50 -7.65
N VAL A 109 -7.59 -19.42 -7.22
CA VAL A 109 -6.54 -20.37 -7.61
C VAL A 109 -6.87 -21.78 -7.12
N ILE A 110 -7.26 -21.93 -5.85
CA ILE A 110 -7.55 -23.24 -5.26
C ILE A 110 -8.77 -23.86 -5.94
N VAL A 111 -9.86 -23.11 -6.11
CA VAL A 111 -11.05 -23.60 -6.83
C VAL A 111 -10.67 -24.04 -8.25
N ARG A 112 -9.91 -23.22 -8.99
CA ARG A 112 -9.48 -23.56 -10.36
C ARG A 112 -8.59 -24.81 -10.43
N LEU A 113 -7.63 -24.97 -9.51
CA LEU A 113 -6.66 -26.06 -9.56
C LEU A 113 -7.20 -27.39 -9.03
N THR A 114 -8.14 -27.35 -8.09
CA THR A 114 -8.66 -28.54 -7.41
C THR A 114 -10.04 -28.96 -7.88
N ASP A 115 -10.72 -28.12 -8.67
CA ASP A 115 -12.09 -28.32 -9.12
C ASP A 115 -13.07 -28.57 -7.96
N ILE A 116 -12.74 -28.02 -6.79
CA ILE A 116 -13.58 -28.10 -5.59
C ILE A 116 -14.72 -27.10 -5.73
N ASP A 117 -15.92 -27.54 -5.33
CA ASP A 117 -17.11 -26.69 -5.25
C ASP A 117 -16.81 -25.39 -4.44
N PRO A 118 -17.10 -24.19 -4.98
CA PRO A 118 -16.96 -22.94 -4.25
C PRO A 118 -17.67 -22.91 -2.88
N GLU A 119 -18.71 -23.71 -2.67
CA GLU A 119 -19.40 -23.80 -1.37
C GLU A 119 -18.65 -24.64 -0.32
N ASN A 120 -17.62 -25.39 -0.74
CA ASN A 120 -16.83 -26.22 0.16
C ASN A 120 -16.08 -25.37 1.19
N VAL A 121 -16.01 -25.87 2.42
CA VAL A 121 -15.29 -25.22 3.53
C VAL A 121 -13.83 -24.93 3.19
N PHE A 122 -13.16 -25.77 2.40
CA PHE A 122 -11.76 -25.55 1.98
C PHE A 122 -11.60 -24.49 0.88
N ALA A 123 -12.69 -24.13 0.18
CA ALA A 123 -12.73 -23.04 -0.79
C ALA A 123 -13.11 -21.70 -0.12
N LYS A 124 -13.45 -21.70 1.17
CA LYS A 124 -13.77 -20.48 1.91
C LYS A 124 -12.51 -19.67 2.19
N ARG A 125 -12.61 -18.38 1.90
CA ARG A 125 -11.57 -17.37 2.11
C ARG A 125 -10.97 -17.46 3.51
N GLU A 126 -11.81 -17.56 4.54
CA GLU A 126 -11.40 -17.57 5.94
C GLU A 126 -10.49 -18.75 6.26
N VAL A 127 -10.80 -19.92 5.70
CA VAL A 127 -10.00 -21.13 5.89
C VAL A 127 -8.66 -21.03 5.16
N ILE A 128 -8.65 -20.46 3.96
CA ILE A 128 -7.42 -20.27 3.17
C ILE A 128 -6.48 -19.28 3.87
N VAL A 129 -7.01 -18.15 4.34
CA VAL A 129 -6.22 -17.18 5.12
C VAL A 129 -5.72 -17.80 6.42
N LEU A 130 -6.55 -18.60 7.11
CA LEU A 130 -6.14 -19.29 8.34
C LEU A 130 -4.97 -20.26 8.09
N ILE A 131 -5.05 -21.06 7.03
CA ILE A 131 -3.98 -22.00 6.65
C ILE A 131 -2.70 -21.22 6.31
N ALA A 132 -2.79 -20.18 5.47
CA ALA A 132 -1.64 -19.34 5.16
C ALA A 132 -1.05 -18.69 6.42
N THR A 133 -1.90 -18.24 7.34
CA THR A 133 -1.49 -17.62 8.60
C THR A 133 -0.69 -18.60 9.47
N ILE A 134 -1.21 -19.81 9.68
CA ILE A 134 -0.60 -20.83 10.55
C ILE A 134 0.72 -21.34 9.97
N PHE A 135 0.75 -21.65 8.67
CA PHE A 135 1.87 -22.35 8.06
C PHE A 135 2.93 -21.41 7.45
N ILE A 136 2.60 -20.15 7.18
CA ILE A 136 3.51 -19.20 6.52
C ILE A 136 3.71 -17.97 7.41
N THR A 137 2.64 -17.23 7.71
CA THR A 137 2.75 -15.93 8.40
C THR A 137 3.34 -16.06 9.81
N VAL A 138 2.83 -16.99 10.63
CA VAL A 138 3.31 -17.19 12.01
C VAL A 138 4.80 -17.58 12.04
N PRO A 139 5.27 -18.63 11.32
CA PRO A 139 6.68 -18.96 11.28
C PRO A 139 7.58 -17.80 10.83
N LEU A 140 7.16 -17.03 9.83
CA LEU A 140 7.94 -15.91 9.32
C LEU A 140 8.00 -14.73 10.30
N CYS A 141 6.88 -14.37 10.95
CA CYS A 141 6.82 -13.23 11.87
C CYS A 141 7.54 -13.51 13.21
N LEU A 142 7.63 -14.79 13.60
CA LEU A 142 8.40 -15.23 14.77
C LEU A 142 9.90 -15.32 14.50
N TYR A 143 10.32 -15.24 13.23
CA TYR A 143 11.72 -15.28 12.86
C TYR A 143 12.38 -13.92 13.15
N ARG A 144 13.40 -13.91 14.02
CA ARG A 144 14.03 -12.67 14.52
C ARG A 144 14.97 -11.98 13.52
N ASP A 145 15.50 -12.72 12.55
CA ASP A 145 16.53 -12.22 11.63
C ASP A 145 15.91 -11.75 10.31
N VAL A 146 15.38 -10.52 10.35
CA VAL A 146 14.75 -9.85 9.19
C VAL A 146 15.77 -9.59 8.07
N ALA A 147 17.08 -9.54 8.37
CA ALA A 147 18.12 -9.28 7.37
C ALA A 147 18.22 -10.39 6.31
N LYS A 148 17.75 -11.62 6.60
CA LYS A 148 17.64 -12.68 5.59
C LYS A 148 16.50 -12.44 4.59
N LEU A 149 15.49 -11.64 4.93
CA LEU A 149 14.43 -11.24 4.00
C LEU A 149 14.91 -10.21 2.97
N ALA A 150 15.97 -9.45 3.22
CA ALA A 150 16.53 -8.53 2.22
C ALA A 150 16.99 -9.26 0.92
N LYS A 151 17.47 -10.52 1.04
CA LYS A 151 17.81 -11.37 -0.12
C LYS A 151 16.60 -11.75 -0.98
N ILE A 152 15.38 -11.60 -0.45
CA ILE A 152 14.11 -11.90 -1.12
C ILE A 152 13.66 -10.71 -1.99
N SER A 153 14.21 -9.50 -1.80
CA SER A 153 13.82 -8.30 -2.58
C SER A 153 14.07 -8.43 -4.08
N PHE A 154 15.14 -9.14 -4.51
CA PHE A 154 15.35 -9.42 -5.93
C PHE A 154 14.27 -10.36 -6.53
N PHE A 155 13.91 -11.43 -5.80
CA PHE A 155 12.84 -12.35 -6.21
C PHE A 155 11.51 -11.61 -6.36
N SER A 156 11.23 -10.70 -5.43
CA SER A 156 10.07 -9.82 -5.45
C SER A 156 9.97 -8.97 -6.72
N LEU A 157 11.09 -8.35 -7.13
CA LEU A 157 11.15 -7.53 -8.35
C LEU A 157 10.83 -8.36 -9.60
N VAL A 158 11.34 -9.58 -9.68
CA VAL A 158 11.05 -10.52 -10.78
C VAL A 158 9.56 -10.88 -10.82
N CYS A 159 8.95 -11.13 -9.66
CA CYS A 159 7.52 -11.42 -9.57
C CYS A 159 6.66 -10.24 -10.06
N ILE A 160 6.98 -9.02 -9.64
CA ILE A 160 6.26 -7.81 -10.08
C ILE A 160 6.40 -7.60 -11.58
N ALA A 161 7.61 -7.76 -12.12
CA ALA A 161 7.84 -7.65 -13.56
C ALA A 161 7.02 -8.69 -14.34
N PHE A 162 6.96 -9.94 -13.85
CA PHE A 162 6.13 -10.98 -14.45
C PHE A 162 4.64 -10.63 -14.39
N ILE A 163 4.13 -10.19 -13.24
CA ILE A 163 2.72 -9.77 -13.10
C ILE A 163 2.41 -8.64 -14.07
N LEU A 164 3.27 -7.63 -14.17
CA LEU A 164 3.10 -6.51 -15.10
C LEU A 164 3.07 -6.97 -16.56
N ILE A 165 3.99 -7.84 -16.97
CA ILE A 165 4.00 -8.42 -18.32
C ILE A 165 2.69 -9.17 -18.58
N SER A 166 2.23 -9.95 -17.61
CA SER A 166 1.00 -10.73 -17.72
C SER A 166 -0.23 -9.84 -17.89
N ILE A 167 -0.31 -8.73 -17.14
CA ILE A 167 -1.34 -7.69 -17.30
C ILE A 167 -1.28 -7.07 -18.70
N LEU A 168 -0.08 -6.68 -19.17
CA LEU A 168 0.13 -6.09 -20.50
C LEU A 168 -0.29 -7.03 -21.64
N LEU A 169 0.01 -8.32 -21.53
CA LEU A 169 -0.44 -9.33 -22.50
C LEU A 169 -1.98 -9.44 -22.53
N ARG A 170 -2.63 -9.33 -21.38
CA ARG A 170 -4.08 -9.46 -21.26
C ARG A 170 -4.86 -8.25 -21.76
N ILE A 171 -4.23 -7.08 -21.93
CA ILE A 171 -4.87 -5.92 -22.58
C ILE A 171 -5.44 -6.31 -23.95
N GLY A 172 -4.67 -7.01 -24.78
CA GLY A 172 -5.07 -7.36 -26.14
C GLY A 172 -6.21 -8.39 -26.23
N THR A 173 -6.39 -9.20 -25.19
CA THR A 173 -7.39 -10.28 -25.15
C THR A 173 -8.67 -9.86 -24.42
N LEU A 174 -8.54 -9.27 -23.23
CA LEU A 174 -9.69 -8.97 -22.36
C LEU A 174 -10.38 -7.66 -22.70
N ASN A 175 -9.69 -6.66 -23.28
CA ASN A 175 -10.34 -5.41 -23.69
C ASN A 175 -11.51 -5.63 -24.66
N LYS A 176 -11.46 -6.72 -25.46
CA LYS A 176 -12.56 -7.11 -26.37
C LYS A 176 -13.77 -7.73 -25.67
N ILE A 177 -13.56 -8.28 -24.48
CA ILE A 177 -14.58 -9.00 -23.70
C ILE A 177 -15.23 -8.05 -22.69
N VAL A 178 -14.43 -7.15 -22.09
CA VAL A 178 -14.93 -6.18 -21.10
C VAL A 178 -15.79 -5.12 -21.81
N PRO A 179 -17.08 -5.01 -21.47
CA PRO A 179 -17.99 -4.08 -22.14
C PRO A 179 -17.57 -2.62 -21.95
N GLU A 180 -18.03 -1.75 -22.85
CA GLU A 180 -17.91 -0.31 -22.63
C GLU A 180 -18.91 0.16 -21.57
N HIS A 181 -18.45 1.06 -20.70
CA HIS A 181 -19.27 1.67 -19.65
C HIS A 181 -19.34 3.19 -19.88
N PRO A 182 -20.48 3.87 -19.63
CA PRO A 182 -20.61 5.32 -19.84
C PRO A 182 -19.66 6.18 -19.00
N HIS A 183 -19.04 5.59 -17.98
CA HIS A 183 -18.08 6.25 -17.10
C HIS A 183 -16.61 5.91 -17.42
N SER A 184 -16.35 5.13 -18.49
CA SER A 184 -15.01 4.87 -18.98
C SER A 184 -14.33 6.15 -19.47
N TRP A 185 -13.01 6.29 -19.24
CA TRP A 185 -12.16 7.36 -19.79
C TRP A 185 -12.56 8.79 -19.41
N ARG A 186 -13.37 8.97 -18.36
CA ARG A 186 -13.70 10.30 -17.85
C ARG A 186 -12.42 11.03 -17.44
N PHE A 187 -12.31 12.29 -17.83
CA PHE A 187 -11.18 13.11 -17.38
C PHE A 187 -11.22 13.33 -15.87
N PHE A 188 -12.41 13.52 -15.31
CA PHE A 188 -12.63 13.88 -13.92
C PHE A 188 -13.83 13.11 -13.35
N ASN A 189 -13.71 12.71 -12.09
CA ASN A 189 -14.79 12.21 -11.26
C ASN A 189 -14.65 12.78 -9.82
N SER A 190 -15.72 12.69 -9.03
CA SER A 190 -15.84 13.42 -7.75
C SER A 190 -15.00 12.82 -6.61
N ASP A 191 -14.65 11.54 -6.71
CA ASP A 191 -14.05 10.74 -5.64
C ASP A 191 -12.52 10.90 -5.58
N ILE A 192 -12.09 12.16 -5.57
CA ILE A 192 -10.68 12.58 -5.62
C ILE A 192 -9.95 12.22 -4.33
N ILE A 193 -10.61 12.40 -3.18
CA ILE A 193 -9.99 12.20 -1.87
C ILE A 193 -9.68 10.72 -1.62
N PRO A 194 -10.61 9.77 -1.87
CA PRO A 194 -10.31 8.34 -1.89
C PRO A 194 -9.11 7.98 -2.77
N ALA A 195 -9.08 8.51 -4.00
CA ALA A 195 -7.99 8.27 -4.94
C ALA A 195 -6.64 8.77 -4.42
N ILE A 196 -6.58 9.96 -3.82
CA ILE A 196 -5.35 10.47 -3.18
C ILE A 196 -4.95 9.58 -2.00
N GLY A 197 -5.90 9.07 -1.22
CA GLY A 197 -5.63 8.11 -0.14
C GLY A 197 -4.93 6.85 -0.65
N ILE A 198 -5.47 6.22 -1.70
CA ILE A 198 -4.88 5.03 -2.32
C ILE A 198 -3.48 5.32 -2.89
N MET A 199 -3.31 6.45 -3.59
CA MET A 199 -2.02 6.85 -4.14
C MET A 199 -1.01 7.16 -3.03
N ALA A 200 -1.43 7.84 -1.96
CA ALA A 200 -0.57 8.12 -0.81
C ALA A 200 -0.12 6.82 -0.16
N PHE A 201 -1.06 5.88 0.09
CA PHE A 201 -0.76 4.54 0.57
C PHE A 201 0.29 3.84 -0.30
N ALA A 202 0.21 3.97 -1.63
CA ALA A 202 1.18 3.36 -2.55
C ALA A 202 2.60 3.95 -2.46
N PHE A 203 2.75 5.22 -2.13
CA PHE A 203 4.06 5.89 -2.05
C PHE A 203 4.61 6.00 -0.61
N MET A 204 3.87 5.54 0.40
CA MET A 204 4.28 5.62 1.81
C MET A 204 5.54 4.81 2.15
N CYS A 205 6.66 5.47 2.44
CA CYS A 205 7.86 4.79 2.92
C CYS A 205 8.54 5.51 4.11
N HIS A 206 7.87 6.52 4.67
CA HIS A 206 8.45 7.42 5.67
C HIS A 206 8.89 6.72 6.96
N HIS A 207 8.17 5.68 7.40
CA HIS A 207 8.52 4.97 8.62
C HIS A 207 9.87 4.22 8.53
N ASN A 208 10.29 3.81 7.33
CA ASN A 208 11.57 3.12 7.07
C ASN A 208 12.70 4.05 6.63
N THR A 209 12.42 5.32 6.41
CA THR A 209 13.38 6.27 5.81
C THR A 209 14.69 6.37 6.58
N PHE A 210 14.65 6.52 7.91
CA PHE A 210 15.88 6.65 8.69
C PHE A 210 16.70 5.36 8.72
N LEU A 211 16.04 4.20 8.74
CA LEU A 211 16.70 2.90 8.65
C LEU A 211 17.49 2.78 7.33
N ILE A 212 16.86 3.19 6.22
CA ILE A 212 17.50 3.14 4.90
C ILE A 212 18.56 4.24 4.77
N TYR A 213 18.32 5.44 5.29
CA TYR A 213 19.33 6.50 5.29
C TYR A 213 20.61 6.05 6.02
N SER A 214 20.48 5.39 7.16
CA SER A 214 21.60 4.85 7.94
C SER A 214 22.33 3.69 7.28
N SER A 215 21.71 2.98 6.32
CA SER A 215 22.37 1.92 5.55
C SER A 215 23.24 2.46 4.41
N ILE A 216 23.08 3.73 4.02
CA ILE A 216 23.88 4.37 2.99
C ILE A 216 25.30 4.65 3.49
N ALA A 217 26.29 4.08 2.80
CA ALA A 217 27.70 4.33 3.11
C ALA A 217 28.04 5.84 3.02
N GLU A 218 28.53 6.39 4.14
CA GLU A 218 28.80 7.83 4.31
C GLU A 218 27.57 8.66 3.92
N ALA A 219 26.45 8.39 4.59
CA ALA A 219 25.17 9.04 4.35
C ALA A 219 25.31 10.57 4.37
N SER A 220 24.66 11.23 3.42
CA SER A 220 24.62 12.69 3.32
C SER A 220 23.33 13.12 2.64
N GLN A 221 22.93 14.38 2.86
CA GLN A 221 21.72 14.95 2.26
C GLN A 221 21.70 14.78 0.73
N LYS A 222 22.82 15.04 0.05
CA LYS A 222 22.91 14.94 -1.40
C LYS A 222 22.77 13.51 -1.92
N LYS A 223 23.35 12.53 -1.21
CA LYS A 223 23.20 11.11 -1.55
C LYS A 223 21.74 10.67 -1.35
N TRP A 224 21.12 11.10 -0.26
CA TRP A 224 19.71 10.83 0.04
C TRP A 224 18.77 11.38 -1.05
N GLU A 225 18.96 12.64 -1.45
CA GLU A 225 18.16 13.25 -2.53
C GLU A 225 18.29 12.44 -3.84
N THR A 226 19.51 12.01 -4.19
CA THR A 226 19.73 11.19 -5.39
C THR A 226 19.01 9.84 -5.32
N VAL A 227 19.08 9.15 -4.17
CA VAL A 227 18.40 7.86 -3.95
C VAL A 227 16.89 8.04 -3.97
N THR A 228 16.38 9.07 -3.30
CA THR A 228 14.95 9.38 -3.21
C THR A 228 14.39 9.67 -4.60
N HIS A 229 14.97 10.60 -5.35
CA HIS A 229 14.52 10.95 -6.69
C HIS A 229 14.49 9.76 -7.64
N ALA A 230 15.56 8.96 -7.67
CA ALA A 230 15.64 7.81 -8.54
C ALA A 230 14.57 6.75 -8.19
N SER A 231 14.32 6.54 -6.90
CA SER A 231 13.40 5.50 -6.46
C SER A 231 11.93 5.91 -6.58
N ILE A 232 11.59 7.15 -6.24
CA ILE A 232 10.24 7.67 -6.43
C ILE A 232 9.92 7.76 -7.92
N PHE A 233 10.87 8.18 -8.76
CA PHE A 233 10.69 8.18 -10.21
C PHE A 233 10.45 6.75 -10.75
N THR A 234 11.25 5.78 -10.33
CA THR A 234 11.07 4.38 -10.73
C THR A 234 9.71 3.83 -10.27
N SER A 235 9.32 4.15 -9.05
CA SER A 235 8.02 3.76 -8.49
C SER A 235 6.86 4.41 -9.25
N LEU A 236 6.97 5.69 -9.61
CA LEU A 236 6.00 6.40 -10.43
C LEU A 236 5.84 5.75 -11.81
N VAL A 237 6.95 5.39 -12.47
CA VAL A 237 6.90 4.69 -13.76
C VAL A 237 6.16 3.36 -13.62
N VAL A 238 6.49 2.55 -12.61
CA VAL A 238 5.80 1.27 -12.38
C VAL A 238 4.33 1.46 -12.04
N SER A 239 3.98 2.40 -11.16
CA SER A 239 2.61 2.75 -10.81
C SER A 239 1.82 3.23 -12.04
N CYS A 240 2.41 4.03 -12.92
CA CYS A 240 1.80 4.42 -14.18
C CYS A 240 1.58 3.22 -15.11
N LEU A 241 2.54 2.30 -15.20
CA LEU A 241 2.40 1.10 -16.02
C LEU A 241 1.26 0.21 -15.52
N PHE A 242 1.20 -0.10 -14.22
CA PHE A 242 0.10 -0.85 -13.63
C PHE A 242 -1.24 -0.11 -13.77
N GLY A 243 -1.26 1.18 -13.40
CA GLY A 243 -2.44 2.03 -13.46
C GLY A 243 -3.04 2.12 -14.86
N ILE A 244 -2.22 2.48 -15.86
CA ILE A 244 -2.67 2.64 -17.24
C ILE A 244 -3.05 1.29 -17.84
N ALA A 245 -2.24 0.23 -17.65
CA ALA A 245 -2.51 -1.08 -18.22
C ALA A 245 -3.80 -1.72 -17.65
N GLY A 246 -3.95 -1.67 -16.31
CA GLY A 246 -5.14 -2.15 -15.63
C GLY A 246 -6.38 -1.37 -16.02
N TYR A 247 -6.33 -0.03 -15.97
CA TYR A 247 -7.46 0.82 -16.32
C TYR A 247 -7.84 0.69 -17.80
N SER A 248 -6.88 0.53 -18.71
CA SER A 248 -7.16 0.34 -20.13
C SER A 248 -7.92 -0.96 -20.41
N THR A 249 -7.80 -1.96 -19.54
CA THR A 249 -8.50 -3.25 -19.67
C THR A 249 -9.89 -3.16 -19.05
N PHE A 250 -10.00 -2.70 -17.81
CA PHE A 250 -11.23 -2.80 -17.03
C PHE A 250 -12.03 -1.51 -16.94
N LYS A 251 -11.42 -0.36 -17.24
CA LYS A 251 -12.08 0.96 -17.30
C LYS A 251 -12.84 1.23 -15.99
N ALA A 252 -14.15 1.49 -16.06
CA ALA A 252 -15.01 1.72 -14.91
C ALA A 252 -15.29 0.47 -14.05
N TYR A 253 -14.88 -0.72 -14.47
CA TYR A 253 -15.01 -1.95 -13.68
C TYR A 253 -13.81 -2.21 -12.76
N SER A 254 -12.75 -1.41 -12.85
CA SER A 254 -11.51 -1.59 -12.07
C SER A 254 -11.84 -1.70 -10.58
N GLN A 255 -11.43 -2.80 -9.95
CA GLN A 255 -11.63 -3.04 -8.51
C GLN A 255 -10.37 -2.64 -7.72
N GLY A 256 -10.53 -2.45 -6.40
CA GLY A 256 -9.42 -2.14 -5.50
C GLY A 256 -8.28 -3.16 -5.54
N ASP A 257 -8.59 -4.43 -5.82
CA ASP A 257 -7.63 -5.43 -6.28
C ASP A 257 -7.81 -5.65 -7.79
N LEU A 258 -6.87 -5.16 -8.61
CA LEU A 258 -6.87 -5.40 -10.06
C LEU A 258 -6.91 -6.89 -10.42
N LEU A 259 -6.33 -7.79 -9.61
CA LEU A 259 -6.36 -9.22 -9.90
C LEU A 259 -7.76 -9.82 -9.71
N GLU A 260 -8.67 -9.12 -9.03
CA GLU A 260 -10.07 -9.52 -8.89
C GLU A 260 -10.83 -9.42 -10.21
N ASN A 261 -10.42 -8.50 -11.09
CA ASN A 261 -11.07 -8.28 -12.37
C ASN A 261 -10.84 -9.41 -13.39
N TYR A 262 -9.80 -10.23 -13.22
CA TYR A 262 -9.52 -11.31 -14.16
C TYR A 262 -10.40 -12.54 -13.92
N CYS A 263 -10.74 -13.26 -14.97
CA CYS A 263 -11.57 -14.46 -14.87
C CYS A 263 -10.87 -15.59 -14.08
N TRP A 264 -11.67 -16.51 -13.53
CA TRP A 264 -11.17 -17.60 -12.68
C TRP A 264 -10.52 -18.73 -13.50
N ASP A 265 -10.91 -18.88 -14.76
CA ASP A 265 -10.39 -19.84 -15.72
C ASP A 265 -9.12 -19.37 -16.45
N ASP A 266 -8.63 -18.16 -16.13
CA ASP A 266 -7.43 -17.60 -16.70
C ASP A 266 -6.16 -18.11 -15.97
N ASP A 267 -5.59 -19.19 -16.49
CA ASP A 267 -4.43 -19.86 -15.86
C ASP A 267 -3.16 -18.98 -15.78
N LEU A 268 -2.97 -18.05 -16.73
CA LEU A 268 -1.86 -17.09 -16.67
C LEU A 268 -2.05 -16.13 -15.48
N MET A 269 -3.27 -15.61 -15.30
CA MET A 269 -3.60 -14.73 -14.18
C MET A 269 -3.62 -15.48 -12.85
N ASN A 270 -4.03 -16.74 -12.83
CA ASN A 270 -3.93 -17.58 -11.64
C ASN A 270 -2.48 -17.79 -11.20
N PHE A 271 -1.56 -17.96 -12.15
CA PHE A 271 -0.14 -17.99 -11.80
C PHE A 271 0.36 -16.62 -11.28
N SER A 272 -0.09 -15.50 -11.86
CA SER A 272 0.17 -14.16 -11.31
C SER A 272 -0.39 -13.99 -9.89
N ARG A 273 -1.59 -14.50 -9.58
CA ARG A 273 -2.21 -14.50 -8.25
C ARG A 273 -1.37 -15.25 -7.22
N VAL A 274 -0.82 -16.41 -7.58
CA VAL A 274 0.08 -17.18 -6.70
C VAL A 274 1.35 -16.39 -6.41
N LEU A 275 2.01 -15.84 -7.43
CA LEU A 275 3.22 -15.03 -7.24
C LEU A 275 2.95 -13.79 -6.39
N PHE A 276 1.82 -13.14 -6.60
CA PHE A 276 1.40 -11.98 -5.82
C PHE A 276 1.11 -12.33 -4.36
N SER A 277 0.43 -13.45 -4.11
CA SER A 277 0.17 -13.95 -2.76
C SER A 277 1.44 -14.29 -2.01
N ILE A 278 2.38 -14.98 -2.66
CA ILE A 278 3.71 -15.26 -2.09
C ILE A 278 4.42 -13.95 -1.74
N GLN A 279 4.38 -12.97 -2.65
CA GLN A 279 4.99 -11.67 -2.40
C GLN A 279 4.42 -10.98 -1.17
N ILE A 280 3.10 -10.93 -1.05
CA ILE A 280 2.41 -10.29 0.08
C ILE A 280 2.73 -11.00 1.40
N LEU A 281 2.71 -12.33 1.42
CA LEU A 281 3.05 -13.13 2.60
C LEU A 281 4.51 -12.92 3.04
N LEU A 282 5.42 -12.58 2.11
CA LEU A 282 6.81 -12.26 2.41
C LEU A 282 7.01 -10.81 2.88
N THR A 283 6.10 -9.89 2.53
CA THR A 283 6.11 -8.50 3.02
C THR A 283 5.47 -8.39 4.42
N TYR A 284 4.46 -9.22 4.74
CA TYR A 284 3.77 -9.21 6.03
C TYR A 284 4.69 -9.17 7.28
N PRO A 285 5.77 -9.98 7.37
CA PRO A 285 6.65 -9.98 8.55
C PRO A 285 7.37 -8.65 8.80
N ILE A 286 7.61 -7.87 7.74
CA ILE A 286 8.26 -6.55 7.85
C ILE A 286 7.30 -5.57 8.53
N GLU A 287 6.05 -5.51 8.08
CA GLU A 287 5.02 -4.67 8.72
C GLU A 287 4.70 -5.13 10.15
N CYS A 288 4.71 -6.44 10.39
CA CYS A 288 4.56 -6.99 11.74
C CYS A 288 5.73 -6.59 12.65
N PHE A 289 6.96 -6.56 12.13
CA PHE A 289 8.14 -6.10 12.86
C PHE A 289 7.98 -4.62 13.26
N VAL A 290 7.61 -3.75 12.33
CA VAL A 290 7.40 -2.31 12.60
C VAL A 290 6.29 -2.11 13.63
N THR A 291 5.15 -2.79 13.46
CA THR A 291 4.02 -2.72 14.40
C THR A 291 4.44 -3.14 15.80
N ARG A 292 5.19 -4.24 15.92
CA ARG A 292 5.70 -4.74 17.20
C ARG A 292 6.67 -3.76 17.84
N GLU A 293 7.60 -3.21 17.09
CA GLU A 293 8.58 -2.24 17.60
C GLU A 293 7.88 -1.02 18.22
N VAL A 294 6.81 -0.53 17.59
CA VAL A 294 6.01 0.58 18.13
C VAL A 294 5.34 0.20 19.46
N ILE A 295 4.76 -1.00 19.57
CA ILE A 295 4.13 -1.49 20.82
C ILE A 295 5.18 -1.65 21.91
N GLU A 296 6.33 -2.25 21.59
CA GLU A 296 7.42 -2.48 22.54
C GLU A 296 7.95 -1.14 23.09
N ASN A 297 8.16 -0.16 22.21
CA ASN A 297 8.58 1.19 22.62
C ASN A 297 7.53 1.91 23.47
N SER A 298 6.23 1.74 23.17
CA SER A 298 5.15 2.41 23.90
C SER A 298 4.86 1.79 25.28
N ILE A 299 4.80 0.46 25.37
CA ILE A 299 4.40 -0.26 26.58
C ILE A 299 5.56 -0.45 27.54
N LEU A 300 6.74 -0.79 27.03
CA LEU A 300 7.87 -1.14 27.88
C LEU A 300 8.72 0.08 28.25
N SER A 301 8.47 1.26 27.64
CA SER A 301 9.24 2.50 27.84
C SER A 301 10.72 2.16 28.00
N LYS A 302 11.30 1.49 26.99
CA LYS A 302 12.68 0.99 27.04
C LYS A 302 13.57 2.08 27.65
N LYS A 303 14.03 1.86 28.89
CA LYS A 303 14.94 2.79 29.56
C LYS A 303 16.30 2.81 28.86
N GLU A 304 16.67 1.68 28.24
CA GLU A 304 17.84 1.57 27.38
C GLU A 304 17.52 0.84 26.06
N PRO A 305 18.13 1.26 24.93
CA PRO A 305 17.89 0.67 23.60
C PRO A 305 18.17 -0.84 23.52
N ASP A 306 19.16 -1.33 24.27
CA ASP A 306 19.75 -2.66 24.15
C ASP A 306 19.21 -3.70 25.16
N GLU A 307 18.21 -3.35 25.99
CA GLU A 307 17.64 -4.32 26.93
C GLU A 307 16.83 -5.39 26.16
N PRO A 308 17.23 -6.69 26.24
CA PRO A 308 16.56 -7.75 25.51
C PRO A 308 15.19 -8.03 26.12
N ILE A 309 14.14 -7.89 25.31
CA ILE A 309 12.77 -8.20 25.72
C ILE A 309 12.65 -9.71 25.96
N SER A 310 11.93 -10.08 27.02
CA SER A 310 11.63 -11.48 27.32
C SER A 310 11.01 -12.18 26.12
N GLU A 311 11.48 -13.38 25.81
CA GLU A 311 10.99 -14.15 24.65
C GLU A 311 9.47 -14.34 24.70
N ARG A 312 8.92 -14.53 25.91
CA ARG A 312 7.47 -14.69 26.09
C ARG A 312 6.69 -13.45 25.67
N ILE A 313 7.21 -12.25 25.98
CA ILE A 313 6.57 -10.99 25.60
C ILE A 313 6.63 -10.83 24.09
N HIS A 314 7.78 -11.11 23.48
CA HIS A 314 7.95 -11.08 22.03
C HIS A 314 6.96 -12.01 21.30
N TYR A 315 6.84 -13.27 21.75
CA TYR A 315 5.88 -14.23 21.20
C TYR A 315 4.44 -13.76 21.42
N ALA A 316 4.10 -13.29 22.62
CA ALA A 316 2.75 -12.84 22.95
C ALA A 316 2.32 -11.65 22.10
N ILE A 317 3.15 -10.61 21.97
CA ILE A 317 2.85 -9.43 21.16
C ILE A 317 2.70 -9.82 19.68
N THR A 318 3.65 -10.58 19.15
CA THR A 318 3.63 -10.99 17.73
C THR A 318 2.38 -11.82 17.41
N LEU A 319 2.05 -12.82 18.23
CA LEU A 319 0.85 -13.63 18.03
C LEU A 319 -0.44 -12.80 18.20
N SER A 320 -0.46 -11.83 19.12
CA SER A 320 -1.60 -10.94 19.30
C SER A 320 -1.85 -10.09 18.04
N ILE A 321 -0.80 -9.50 17.46
CA ILE A 321 -0.89 -8.74 16.19
C ILE A 321 -1.46 -9.62 15.08
N ILE A 322 -0.91 -10.83 14.90
CA ILE A 322 -1.33 -11.75 13.83
C ILE A 322 -2.79 -12.18 14.01
N VAL A 323 -3.19 -12.55 15.23
CA VAL A 323 -4.56 -12.97 15.53
C VAL A 323 -5.54 -11.82 15.29
N THR A 324 -5.23 -10.61 15.77
CA THR A 324 -6.13 -9.47 15.61
C THR A 324 -6.26 -9.05 14.15
N THR A 325 -5.16 -8.98 13.39
CA THR A 325 -5.22 -8.64 11.95
C THR A 325 -5.95 -9.72 11.14
N TYR A 326 -5.78 -11.01 11.47
CA TYR A 326 -6.58 -12.09 10.91
C TYR A 326 -8.07 -11.86 11.18
N LEU A 327 -8.47 -11.68 12.45
CA LEU A 327 -9.88 -11.50 12.81
C LEU A 327 -10.51 -10.29 12.12
N ILE A 328 -9.82 -9.15 12.05
CA ILE A 328 -10.33 -7.96 11.36
C ILE A 328 -10.43 -8.19 9.84
N SER A 329 -9.47 -8.90 9.24
CA SER A 329 -9.54 -9.22 7.80
C SER A 329 -10.75 -10.11 7.45
N MET A 330 -11.31 -10.85 8.41
CA MET A 330 -12.52 -11.66 8.21
C MET A 330 -13.80 -10.83 8.27
N THR A 331 -13.75 -9.59 8.77
CA THR A 331 -14.93 -8.71 8.88
C THR A 331 -15.01 -7.69 7.74
N THR A 332 -14.07 -7.70 6.80
CA THR A 332 -14.02 -6.76 5.69
C THR A 332 -13.70 -7.47 4.38
N ASP A 333 -14.51 -7.16 3.38
CA ASP A 333 -14.41 -7.73 2.03
C ASP A 333 -14.08 -6.64 0.98
N CYS A 334 -13.95 -5.40 1.41
CA CYS A 334 -13.75 -4.23 0.56
C CYS A 334 -12.31 -3.74 0.62
N LEU A 335 -11.41 -4.33 -0.16
CA LEU A 335 -10.01 -3.89 -0.18
C LEU A 335 -9.88 -2.39 -0.47
N GLY A 336 -10.63 -1.86 -1.45
CA GLY A 336 -10.58 -0.44 -1.82
C GLY A 336 -10.81 0.50 -0.64
N VAL A 337 -11.83 0.21 0.18
CA VAL A 337 -12.16 0.98 1.39
C VAL A 337 -11.05 0.88 2.43
N VAL A 338 -10.48 -0.32 2.64
CA VAL A 338 -9.37 -0.48 3.59
C VAL A 338 -8.13 0.31 3.14
N LEU A 339 -7.82 0.30 1.83
CA LEU A 339 -6.72 1.07 1.25
C LEU A 339 -6.94 2.57 1.37
N GLU A 340 -8.15 3.05 1.07
CA GLU A 340 -8.54 4.45 1.27
C GLU A 340 -8.39 4.87 2.74
N LEU A 341 -8.96 4.09 3.65
CA LEU A 341 -8.95 4.36 5.09
C LEU A 341 -7.51 4.49 5.61
N ASN A 342 -6.64 3.54 5.22
CA ASN A 342 -5.23 3.59 5.60
C ASN A 342 -4.53 4.82 4.97
N GLY A 343 -4.84 5.08 3.70
CA GLY A 343 -4.41 6.22 2.91
C GLY A 343 -4.65 7.57 3.61
N VAL A 344 -5.90 7.81 3.98
CA VAL A 344 -6.35 9.09 4.54
C VAL A 344 -5.97 9.23 6.02
N LEU A 345 -6.20 8.20 6.83
CA LEU A 345 -6.06 8.31 8.28
C LEU A 345 -4.63 8.16 8.79
N ALA A 346 -3.81 7.38 8.11
CA ALA A 346 -2.47 7.06 8.57
C ALA A 346 -1.40 7.57 7.59
N ALA A 347 -1.48 7.16 6.33
CA ALA A 347 -0.50 7.49 5.31
C ALA A 347 -0.34 9.01 5.08
N VAL A 348 -1.41 9.73 4.76
CA VAL A 348 -1.37 11.18 4.51
C VAL A 348 -0.78 11.99 5.69
N PRO A 349 -1.22 11.79 6.95
CA PRO A 349 -0.59 12.43 8.09
C PRO A 349 0.90 12.08 8.25
N LEU A 350 1.26 10.79 8.14
CA LEU A 350 2.62 10.30 8.29
C LEU A 350 3.57 10.78 7.18
N ALA A 351 3.07 10.93 5.95
CA ALA A 351 3.91 11.32 4.82
C ALA A 351 3.93 12.81 4.58
N TYR A 352 2.83 13.54 4.76
CA TYR A 352 2.75 14.91 4.27
C TYR A 352 2.66 15.91 5.42
N VAL A 353 1.86 15.61 6.44
CA VAL A 353 1.63 16.56 7.54
C VAL A 353 2.82 16.59 8.49
N LEU A 354 3.18 15.45 9.08
CA LEU A 354 4.16 15.39 10.17
C LEU A 354 5.60 15.75 9.75
N PRO A 355 6.15 15.27 8.61
CA PRO A 355 7.51 15.66 8.20
C PRO A 355 7.61 17.15 7.89
N ALA A 356 6.58 17.70 7.23
CA ALA A 356 6.52 19.12 6.91
C ALA A 356 6.44 19.99 8.18
N LEU A 357 5.59 19.62 9.14
CA LEU A 357 5.48 20.33 10.41
C LEU A 357 6.77 20.25 11.23
N CYS A 358 7.46 19.10 11.25
CA CYS A 358 8.78 18.97 11.88
C CYS A 358 9.77 19.97 11.29
N TYR A 359 9.91 19.99 9.96
CA TYR A 359 10.83 20.90 9.30
C TYR A 359 10.47 22.37 9.55
N LEU A 360 9.20 22.75 9.45
CA LEU A 360 8.74 24.13 9.71
C LEU A 360 9.06 24.61 11.12
N LYS A 361 8.99 23.68 12.09
CA LYS A 361 9.23 23.94 13.51
C LYS A 361 10.71 23.98 13.87
N LEU A 362 11.53 23.12 13.27
CA LEU A 362 12.96 22.97 13.57
C LEU A 362 13.86 23.96 12.82
N GLU A 363 13.52 24.29 11.58
CA GLU A 363 14.27 25.28 10.80
C GLU A 363 14.06 26.69 11.40
N GLU A 364 15.08 27.53 11.43
CA GLU A 364 14.97 28.91 11.93
C GLU A 364 14.18 29.81 10.96
N GLY A 365 13.71 30.97 11.43
CA GLY A 365 13.02 31.96 10.60
C GLY A 365 11.49 31.82 10.55
N THR A 366 10.84 32.77 9.86
CA THR A 366 9.38 32.89 9.82
C THR A 366 8.72 31.87 8.90
N ILE A 367 7.49 31.46 9.20
CA ILE A 367 6.77 30.42 8.43
C ILE A 367 6.55 30.78 6.94
N PHE A 368 6.54 32.06 6.59
CA PHE A 368 6.34 32.55 5.21
C PHE A 368 7.64 32.82 4.46
N GLU A 369 8.78 32.47 5.05
CA GLU A 369 10.07 32.62 4.38
C GLU A 369 10.18 31.64 3.20
N LYS A 370 10.83 32.06 2.09
CA LYS A 370 10.91 31.29 0.83
C LYS A 370 11.42 29.85 0.99
N LYS A 371 12.22 29.57 2.02
CA LYS A 371 12.74 28.23 2.32
C LYS A 371 11.71 27.30 2.96
N LYS A 372 10.66 27.87 3.57
CA LYS A 372 9.60 27.17 4.30
C LYS A 372 8.27 27.09 3.52
N THR A 373 8.08 27.93 2.51
CA THR A 373 6.82 27.97 1.73
C THR A 373 6.44 26.64 1.10
N ALA A 374 7.41 25.91 0.54
CA ALA A 374 7.16 24.59 -0.04
C ALA A 374 6.75 23.56 1.03
N ALA A 375 7.42 23.53 2.18
CA ALA A 375 7.02 22.69 3.31
C ALA A 375 5.63 23.06 3.85
N LEU A 376 5.30 24.36 3.91
CA LEU A 376 3.95 24.82 4.28
C LEU A 376 2.90 24.33 3.28
N GLY A 377 3.19 24.39 1.97
CA GLY A 377 2.30 23.86 0.93
C GLY A 377 2.01 22.36 1.11
N VAL A 378 3.04 21.56 1.43
CA VAL A 378 2.89 20.12 1.69
C VAL A 378 2.07 19.86 2.96
N ALA A 379 2.32 20.60 4.04
CA ALA A 379 1.53 20.49 5.27
C ALA A 379 0.06 20.84 5.04
N VAL A 380 -0.22 21.92 4.30
CA VAL A 380 -1.58 22.34 3.95
C VAL A 380 -2.27 21.30 3.07
N PHE A 381 -1.59 20.80 2.03
CA PHE A 381 -2.11 19.73 1.18
C PHE A 381 -2.48 18.49 2.02
N GLY A 382 -1.55 18.01 2.85
CA GLY A 382 -1.80 16.85 3.71
C GLY A 382 -2.95 17.08 4.69
N LEU A 383 -3.05 18.26 5.29
CA LEU A 383 -4.12 18.58 6.23
C LEU A 383 -5.48 18.65 5.54
N VAL A 384 -5.56 19.27 4.37
CA VAL A 384 -6.79 19.34 3.57
C VAL A 384 -7.25 17.94 3.18
N VAL A 385 -6.35 17.10 2.66
CA VAL A 385 -6.69 15.73 2.27
C VAL A 385 -7.12 14.90 3.48
N ALA A 386 -6.40 14.98 4.61
CA ALA A 386 -6.76 14.24 5.81
C ALA A 386 -8.14 14.66 6.36
N VAL A 387 -8.41 15.97 6.45
CA VAL A 387 -9.69 16.49 6.96
C VAL A 387 -10.84 16.13 6.02
N LEU A 388 -10.69 16.38 4.72
CA LEU A 388 -11.72 16.05 3.74
C LEU A 388 -11.97 14.54 3.67
N GLY A 389 -10.93 13.72 3.79
CA GLY A 389 -11.08 12.27 3.74
C GLY A 389 -11.75 11.73 4.99
N VAL A 390 -11.45 12.27 6.19
CA VAL A 390 -12.22 11.94 7.40
C VAL A 390 -13.69 12.30 7.22
N VAL A 391 -14.00 13.47 6.68
CA VAL A 391 -15.38 13.89 6.39
C VAL A 391 -16.05 12.93 5.40
N PHE A 392 -15.35 12.58 4.31
CA PHE A 392 -15.85 11.66 3.29
C PHE A 392 -16.16 10.29 3.89
N LEU A 393 -15.23 9.72 4.66
CA LEU A 393 -15.40 8.44 5.35
C LEU A 393 -16.65 8.44 6.25
N PHE A 394 -16.93 9.53 6.98
CA PHE A 394 -18.14 9.62 7.81
C PHE A 394 -19.43 9.79 6.98
N MET A 395 -19.36 10.46 5.84
CA MET A 395 -20.52 10.69 4.98
C MET A 395 -20.89 9.47 4.14
N ASP A 396 -19.91 8.63 3.78
CA ASP A 396 -20.07 7.53 2.83
C ASP A 396 -20.08 6.13 3.46
N MET A 397 -20.21 6.05 4.79
CA MET A 397 -20.38 4.77 5.53
C MET A 397 -21.54 3.91 5.00
N ASP A 398 -22.51 4.50 4.28
CA ASP A 398 -23.66 3.80 3.72
C ASP A 398 -23.41 3.19 2.31
N GLN A 399 -22.35 3.61 1.58
CA GLN A 399 -21.98 3.11 0.24
C GLN A 399 -21.04 1.88 0.26
N VAL A 400 -20.56 1.46 1.44
CA VAL A 400 -19.67 0.28 1.64
C VAL A 400 -20.26 -1.04 1.11
N ASN A 401 -21.53 -1.03 0.68
CA ASN A 401 -22.27 -2.18 0.17
C ASN A 401 -22.01 -2.57 -1.30
N GLN A 402 -21.12 -1.89 -2.04
CA GLN A 402 -20.89 -2.16 -3.48
C GLN A 402 -19.59 -2.91 -3.82
N CYS A 403 -18.99 -3.65 -2.89
CA CYS A 403 -17.80 -4.45 -3.21
C CYS A 403 -18.18 -5.81 -3.80
N SER A 404 -17.78 -6.06 -5.04
CA SER A 404 -17.86 -7.38 -5.67
C SER A 404 -16.69 -8.23 -5.18
N HIS A 405 -16.93 -9.07 -4.17
CA HIS A 405 -15.94 -9.98 -3.60
C HIS A 405 -16.35 -11.43 -3.85
N GLY A 406 -15.41 -12.27 -4.28
CA GLY A 406 -15.65 -13.70 -4.50
C GLY A 406 -16.69 -14.02 -5.59
N ARG A 407 -17.17 -13.00 -6.31
CA ARG A 407 -18.07 -13.16 -7.47
C ARG A 407 -17.25 -13.14 -8.75
N VAL A 408 -17.60 -14.05 -9.66
CA VAL A 408 -17.09 -14.02 -11.02
C VAL A 408 -17.65 -12.76 -11.70
N MET A 409 -16.78 -11.96 -12.32
CA MET A 409 -17.22 -10.78 -13.07
C MET A 409 -18.19 -11.17 -14.19
N ASP A 410 -19.25 -10.38 -14.40
CA ASP A 410 -20.33 -10.74 -15.34
C ASP A 410 -19.81 -11.02 -16.77
N TYR A 411 -18.84 -10.23 -17.24
CA TYR A 411 -18.22 -10.43 -18.56
C TYR A 411 -17.39 -11.73 -18.68
N CYS A 412 -17.01 -12.35 -17.57
CA CYS A 412 -16.39 -13.68 -17.59
C CYS A 412 -17.44 -14.78 -17.79
N LEU A 413 -18.68 -14.58 -17.31
CA LEU A 413 -19.77 -15.54 -17.46
C LEU A 413 -20.37 -15.50 -18.86
N GLU A 414 -20.56 -14.31 -19.43
CA GLU A 414 -21.11 -14.14 -20.79
C GLU A 414 -20.20 -14.77 -21.86
N ASN A 415 -18.88 -14.67 -21.68
CA ASN A 415 -17.91 -15.29 -22.59
C ASN A 415 -17.90 -16.82 -22.49
N ALA A 416 -18.14 -17.38 -21.29
CA ALA A 416 -18.23 -18.83 -21.08
C ALA A 416 -19.49 -19.44 -21.71
N ASN A 417 -20.59 -18.68 -21.77
CA ASN A 417 -21.88 -19.13 -22.32
C ASN A 417 -22.04 -18.90 -23.83
N GLY A 418 -21.05 -18.30 -24.51
CA GLY A 418 -21.07 -18.12 -25.97
C GLY A 418 -22.14 -17.17 -26.50
N THR A 419 -22.85 -16.45 -25.64
CA THR A 419 -23.85 -15.46 -26.05
C THR A 419 -23.18 -14.14 -26.38
N THR A 420 -22.81 -13.95 -27.65
CA THR A 420 -22.68 -12.62 -28.24
C THR A 420 -24.07 -11.98 -28.32
N GLY A 421 -24.52 -11.42 -27.19
CA GLY A 421 -25.82 -10.80 -27.03
C GLY A 421 -25.91 -9.44 -27.71
N THR A 422 -26.57 -9.41 -28.85
CA THR A 422 -27.24 -8.25 -29.44
C THR A 422 -27.97 -7.39 -28.39
N ASN A 423 -27.82 -6.06 -28.49
CA ASN A 423 -28.59 -5.01 -27.80
C ASN A 423 -29.97 -5.46 -27.29
N GLY A 424 -30.09 -5.62 -25.98
CA GLY A 424 -31.35 -5.77 -25.28
C GLY A 424 -31.51 -4.66 -24.24
N THR A 425 -32.32 -3.65 -24.57
CA THR A 425 -32.82 -2.65 -23.62
C THR A 425 -33.49 -3.31 -22.43
N ILE A 426 -32.87 -3.23 -21.25
CA ILE A 426 -33.49 -3.61 -19.97
C ILE A 426 -34.26 -2.40 -19.46
N ASN A 427 -35.59 -2.46 -19.57
CA ASN A 427 -36.50 -1.61 -18.81
C ASN A 427 -36.37 -1.97 -17.33
N ARG A 428 -36.04 -0.96 -16.51
CA ARG A 428 -36.07 -1.04 -15.05
C ARG A 428 -37.51 -1.02 -14.54
N ASN A 429 -37.84 -1.95 -13.65
CA ASN A 429 -38.73 -1.73 -12.51
C ASN A 429 -37.95 -2.06 -11.25
#